data_AF-A0A959Y4C9-F1
#
_entry.id   AF-A0A959Y4C9-F1
#
_cell.length_a   1.000
_cell.length_b   1.000
_cell.length_c   1.000
_cell.angle_alpha   90.00
_cell.angle_beta   90.00
_cell.angle_gamma   90.00
#
_symmetry.space_group_name_H-M   'P 1'
#
loop_
_entity.id
_entity.type
_entity.pdbx_description
1 polymer ?
#
loop_
_entity_poly.entity_id
_entity_poly.type
_entity_poly.pdbx_seq_one_letter_code
_entity_poly.pdbx_strand_id
1 'polypeptide(L)' 'GNVDVHWSSASAGQVHAAHGTGTGGFASPQVLSPIGHGVMADLNGDGASDLALADPLSGAV' A
#
# COMPACT_ATOMS: atom_id res chain seq x y z
N GLY A 1 5.29 -7.89 14.99
CA GLY A 1 4.98 -7.41 13.64
C GLY A 1 4.09 -6.21 13.80
N ASN A 2 4.53 -5.05 13.32
CA ASN A 2 3.72 -3.85 13.39
C ASN A 2 2.55 -4.05 12.42
N VAL A 3 1.33 -3.99 12.95
CA VAL A 3 0.14 -4.08 12.13
C VAL A 3 0.11 -2.82 11.27
N ASP A 4 0.20 -2.99 9.95
CA ASP A 4 0.16 -1.90 8.98
C ASP A 4 -1.24 -1.85 8.32
N VAL A 5 -1.67 -0.65 7.90
CA VAL A 5 -2.98 -0.43 7.27
C VAL A 5 -2.80 0.18 5.88
N HIS A 6 -3.58 -0.33 4.91
CA HIS A 6 -3.68 0.21 3.55
C HIS A 6 -5.12 0.56 3.20
N TRP A 7 -5.35 1.71 2.57
CA TRP A 7 -6.66 2.17 2.09
C TRP A 7 -6.54 2.89 0.75
N SER A 8 -7.52 2.74 -0.13
CA SER A 8 -7.57 3.39 -1.44
C SER A 8 -8.59 4.53 -1.50
N SER A 9 -8.15 5.68 -2.02
CA SER A 9 -8.99 6.83 -2.33
C SER A 9 -9.32 6.85 -3.83
N ALA A 10 -10.53 6.40 -4.17
CA ALA A 10 -10.96 6.25 -5.57
C ALA A 10 -11.10 7.59 -6.32
N SER A 11 -11.39 8.70 -5.62
CA SER A 11 -11.51 10.03 -6.23
C SER A 11 -10.16 10.67 -6.55
N ALA A 12 -9.09 10.24 -5.86
CA ALA A 12 -7.74 10.79 -6.03
C ALA A 12 -6.76 9.81 -6.71
N GLY A 13 -7.14 8.54 -6.88
CA GLY A 13 -6.24 7.51 -7.44
C GLY A 13 -5.05 7.20 -6.55
N GLN A 14 -5.24 7.24 -5.22
CA GLN A 14 -4.18 7.12 -4.23
C GLN A 14 -4.41 5.92 -3.30
N VAL A 15 -3.33 5.31 -2.82
CA VAL A 15 -3.32 4.33 -1.72
C VAL A 15 -2.51 4.95 -0.61
N HIS A 16 -3.03 4.87 0.60
CA HIS A 16 -2.37 5.34 1.79
C HIS A 16 -1.89 4.12 2.56
N ALA A 17 -0.62 4.14 2.99
CA ALA A 17 -0.02 3.10 3.82
C ALA A 17 0.43 3.72 5.14
N ALA A 18 0.00 3.18 6.27
CA ALA A 18 0.39 3.68 7.59
C ALA A 18 0.94 2.54 8.45
N HIS A 19 2.12 2.76 9.03
CA HIS A 19 2.75 1.79 9.92
C HIS A 19 2.19 1.87 11.34
N GLY A 20 1.98 0.71 11.96
CA GLY A 20 1.64 0.63 13.38
C GLY A 20 2.79 1.14 14.25
N THR A 21 2.49 1.99 15.25
CA THR A 21 3.53 2.55 16.16
C THR A 21 3.93 1.59 17.29
N GLY A 22 3.24 0.44 17.41
CA GLY A 22 3.41 -0.48 18.55
C GLY A 22 2.78 0.01 19.87
N THR A 23 2.22 1.23 19.90
CA THR A 23 1.56 1.83 21.08
C THR A 23 0.05 1.98 20.92
N GLY A 24 -0.54 1.30 19.94
CA GLY A 24 -1.97 1.38 19.61
C GLY A 24 -2.34 2.51 18.63
N GLY A 25 -1.36 3.20 18.06
CA GLY A 25 -1.55 4.22 17.03
C GLY A 25 -0.92 3.85 15.68
N PHE A 26 -1.12 4.72 14.69
CA PHE A 26 -0.48 4.64 13.38
C PHE A 26 0.37 5.89 13.13
N ALA A 27 1.50 5.72 12.44
CA ALA A 27 2.30 6.83 11.95
C ALA A 27 1.56 7.61 10.84
N SER A 28 2.11 8.77 10.45
CA SER A 28 1.60 9.50 9.29
C SER A 28 1.62 8.60 8.05
N PRO A 29 0.52 8.52 7.29
CA PRO A 29 0.46 7.65 6.12
C PRO A 29 1.40 8.15 5.03
N GLN A 30 2.05 7.21 4.34
CA GLN A 30 2.67 7.44 3.06
C GLN A 30 1.61 7.34 1.95
N VAL A 31 1.69 8.22 0.96
CA VAL A 31 0.78 8.24 -0.19
C VAL A 31 1.48 7.58 -1.38
N LEU A 32 0.86 6.53 -1.90
CA LEU A 32 1.25 5.80 -3.11
C LEU A 32 0.26 6.22 -4.21
N SER A 33 0.72 7.00 -5.18
CA SER A 33 -0.11 7.62 -6.22
C SER A 33 0.75 7.99 -7.43
N PRO A 34 0.16 8.03 -8.65
CA PRO A 34 -1.18 7.54 -9.02
C PRO A 34 -1.19 6.03 -9.24
N ILE A 35 -2.34 5.40 -9.02
CA ILE A 35 -2.51 3.95 -9.16
C ILE A 35 -3.93 3.60 -9.60
N GLY A 36 -4.03 2.65 -10.53
CA GLY A 36 -5.29 2.15 -11.08
C GLY A 36 -5.71 0.82 -10.49
N HIS A 37 -4.76 -0.08 -10.23
CA HIS A 37 -5.02 -1.42 -9.71
C HIS A 37 -3.93 -1.87 -8.73
N GLY A 38 -4.25 -2.76 -7.79
CA GLY A 38 -3.28 -3.35 -6.88
C GLY A 38 -3.63 -4.79 -6.51
N VAL A 39 -2.61 -5.56 -6.13
CA VAL A 39 -2.74 -6.94 -5.65
C VAL A 39 -1.96 -7.12 -4.36
N MET A 40 -2.49 -7.93 -3.43
CA MET A 40 -1.79 -8.34 -2.22
C MET A 40 -1.54 -9.84 -2.23
N ALA A 41 -0.28 -10.24 -2.11
CA ALA A 41 0.17 -11.63 -2.06
C ALA A 41 1.62 -11.66 -1.52
N ASP A 42 2.09 -12.81 -1.08
CA ASP A 42 3.53 -13.04 -0.88
C ASP A 42 4.17 -13.23 -2.27
N LEU A 43 4.72 -12.15 -2.84
CA LEU A 43 5.23 -12.12 -4.21
C LEU A 43 6.71 -12.54 -4.25
N ASN A 44 7.43 -12.39 -3.14
CA ASN A 44 8.87 -12.64 -3.05
C ASN A 44 9.25 -13.92 -2.25
N GLY A 45 8.31 -14.54 -1.54
CA GLY A 45 8.46 -15.81 -0.84
C GLY A 45 9.00 -15.70 0.59
N ASP A 46 8.94 -14.52 1.23
CA ASP A 46 9.45 -14.29 2.58
C ASP A 46 8.41 -14.54 3.69
N GLY A 47 7.17 -14.87 3.31
CA GLY A 47 6.06 -15.10 4.23
C GLY A 47 5.38 -13.83 4.73
N ALA A 48 5.75 -12.65 4.22
CA ALA A 48 5.03 -11.40 4.41
C ALA A 48 4.12 -11.09 3.20
N SER A 49 3.00 -10.41 3.44
CA SER A 49 2.17 -9.92 2.33
C SER A 49 2.84 -8.72 1.67
N ASP A 50 3.13 -8.81 0.38
CA ASP A 50 3.54 -7.69 -0.46
C ASP A 50 2.33 -6.96 -1.05
N LEU A 51 2.51 -5.69 -1.38
CA LEU A 51 1.54 -4.88 -2.14
C LEU A 51 2.17 -4.47 -3.48
N ALA A 52 1.68 -5.04 -4.58
CA ALA A 52 2.03 -4.59 -5.93
C ALA A 52 0.96 -3.66 -6.49
N LEU A 53 1.41 -2.61 -7.16
CA LEU A 53 0.61 -1.48 -7.60
C LEU A 53 0.89 -1.19 -9.08
N ALA A 54 -0.17 -1.06 -9.88
CA ALA A 54 -0.09 -0.72 -11.29
C ALA A 54 -0.64 0.69 -11.52
N ASP A 55 0.17 1.54 -12.14
CA ASP A 55 -0.23 2.86 -12.61
C ASP A 55 -0.61 2.79 -14.10
N PRO A 56 -1.89 2.97 -14.46
CA PRO A 56 -2.36 2.86 -15.83
C PRO A 56 -1.88 4.01 -16.73
N LEU A 57 -1.30 5.07 -16.18
CA LEU A 57 -0.88 6.26 -16.93
C LEU A 57 0.62 6.29 -17.25
N SER A 58 1.45 5.54 -16.52
CA SER A 58 2.92 5.60 -16.69
C SER A 58 3.50 4.46 -17.52
N GLY A 59 2.76 3.38 -17.78
CA GLY A 59 3.24 2.23 -18.57
C GLY A 59 4.46 1.52 -17.98
N ALA A 60 4.84 1.85 -16.73
CA ALA A 60 5.92 1.23 -16.00
C ALA A 60 5.32 0.28 -14.95
N VAL A 61 5.74 -0.98 -15.03
CA VAL A 61 5.59 -2.00 -13.98
C VAL A 61 6.92 -2.23 -13.30
#